data_AF-A0A813IJZ9-F1
#
_entry.id   AF-A0A813IJZ9-F1
#
_cell.length_a   1.000
_cell.length_b   1.000
_cell.length_c   1.000
_cell.angle_alpha   90.00
_cell.angle_beta   90.00
_cell.angle_gamma   90.00
#
_symmetry.space_group_name_H-M   'P 1'
#
loop_
_entity.id
_entity.type
_entity.pdbx_description
1 polymer ?
#
loop_
_entity_poly.entity_id
_entity_poly.type
_entity_poly.pdbx_seq_one_letter_code
_entity_poly.pdbx_strand_id
1 'polypeptide(L)'
;SFASIAGLAFVRTGALQAWNQTLKAAPRSVLQTIWKQVLELTLGGPSGKGAADFGSSSHLRKLRVAVSCRAGQVALPPRLAPWRYERGARSLLVNFAQATGGCQSQPEAPAPEGVAAADEEADEDAPEQVEEVVELLLSALSDADTVVRWAAAKGIGRITNRLSKDFADQVLEFLLERCFTFRETDKAWHGGCLALAELTRRGLLLPDRLPTVIPLVCQALHFEQVSGNH
;
A
#
# COMPACT_ATOMS: atom_id res chain seq x y z
N SER A 1 -22.08 14.71 31.19
CA SER A 1 -21.96 13.39 31.84
C SER A 1 -20.68 12.73 31.35
N PHE A 2 -19.72 12.48 32.25
CA PHE A 2 -18.42 11.85 32.00
C PHE A 2 -18.58 10.35 31.74
N ALA A 3 -19.35 9.98 30.70
CA ALA A 3 -19.25 8.66 30.09
C ALA A 3 -17.92 8.62 29.32
N SER A 4 -16.88 8.33 30.11
CA SER A 4 -15.46 8.18 29.79
C SER A 4 -15.12 8.11 28.29
N ILE A 5 -14.30 9.07 27.84
CA ILE A 5 -13.58 9.01 26.55
C ILE A 5 -12.88 7.66 26.38
N ALA A 6 -12.42 7.02 27.48
CA ALA A 6 -11.81 5.69 27.45
C ALA A 6 -12.83 4.58 27.16
N GLY A 7 -14.09 4.69 27.60
CA GLY A 7 -15.16 3.76 27.26
C GLY A 7 -15.51 3.79 25.78
N LEU A 8 -15.61 4.99 25.19
CA LEU A 8 -15.80 5.15 23.74
C LEU A 8 -14.56 4.68 22.95
N ALA A 9 -13.35 4.96 23.44
CA ALA A 9 -12.11 4.52 22.77
C ALA A 9 -11.90 2.99 22.81
N PHE A 10 -12.27 2.32 23.92
CA PHE A 10 -12.19 0.87 24.06
C PHE A 10 -13.16 0.17 23.09
N VAL A 11 -14.41 0.65 23.01
CA VAL A 11 -15.41 0.14 22.06
C VAL A 11 -14.95 0.37 20.62
N ARG A 12 -14.42 1.56 20.29
CA ARG A 12 -13.89 1.86 18.94
C ARG A 12 -12.72 0.95 18.56
N THR A 13 -11.80 0.71 19.48
CA THR A 13 -10.64 -0.17 19.26
C THR A 13 -11.10 -1.61 19.02
N GLY A 14 -11.98 -2.13 19.86
CA GLY A 14 -12.54 -3.49 19.70
C GLY A 14 -13.32 -3.64 18.40
N ALA A 15 -14.14 -2.65 18.05
CA ALA A 15 -14.90 -2.66 16.79
C ALA A 15 -13.98 -2.66 15.56
N LEU A 16 -12.97 -1.78 15.52
CA LEU A 16 -12.02 -1.78 14.40
C LEU A 16 -11.16 -3.04 14.37
N GLN A 17 -10.79 -3.61 15.51
CA GLN A 17 -10.11 -4.90 15.56
C GLN A 17 -10.96 -6.03 14.98
N ALA A 18 -12.24 -6.09 15.35
CA ALA A 18 -13.19 -7.05 14.80
C ALA A 18 -13.30 -6.87 13.28
N TRP A 19 -13.55 -5.64 12.79
CA TRP A 19 -13.58 -5.35 11.35
C TRP A 19 -12.29 -5.73 10.63
N ASN A 20 -11.14 -5.44 11.24
CA ASN A 20 -9.84 -5.77 10.69
C ASN A 20 -9.64 -7.30 10.50
N GLN A 21 -10.19 -8.11 11.41
CA GLN A 21 -10.16 -9.57 11.27
C GLN A 21 -11.23 -10.08 10.29
N THR A 22 -12.46 -9.54 10.35
CA THR A 22 -13.54 -9.89 9.43
C THR A 22 -13.12 -9.64 7.98
N LEU A 23 -12.60 -8.45 7.67
CA LEU A 23 -12.13 -8.11 6.32
C LEU A 23 -10.93 -8.96 5.86
N LYS A 24 -10.19 -9.56 6.79
CA LYS A 24 -9.06 -10.45 6.47
C LYS A 24 -9.53 -11.87 6.16
N ALA A 25 -10.56 -12.36 6.83
CA ALA A 25 -10.91 -13.78 6.85
C ALA A 25 -12.23 -14.12 6.14
N ALA A 26 -13.18 -13.18 6.06
CA ALA A 26 -14.48 -13.45 5.48
C ALA A 26 -14.42 -13.61 3.95
N PRO A 27 -15.32 -14.42 3.36
CA PRO A 27 -15.43 -14.55 1.91
C PRO A 27 -15.71 -13.20 1.25
N ARG A 28 -15.07 -12.94 0.10
CA ARG A 28 -15.26 -11.68 -0.65
C ARG A 28 -16.73 -11.44 -0.98
N SER A 29 -17.51 -12.48 -1.31
CA SER A 29 -18.94 -12.36 -1.62
C SER A 29 -19.75 -11.75 -0.47
N VAL A 30 -19.43 -12.08 0.78
CA VAL A 30 -20.05 -11.49 1.97
C VAL A 30 -19.56 -10.05 2.15
N LEU A 31 -18.27 -9.80 1.92
CA LEU A 31 -17.70 -8.47 2.09
C LEU A 31 -18.21 -7.46 1.05
N GLN A 32 -18.56 -7.91 -0.16
CA GLN A 32 -19.09 -7.05 -1.24
C GLN A 32 -20.33 -6.25 -0.81
N THR A 33 -21.16 -6.79 0.09
CA THR A 33 -22.40 -6.13 0.51
C THR A 33 -22.19 -5.07 1.61
N ILE A 34 -21.04 -5.08 2.29
CA ILE A 34 -20.82 -4.26 3.51
C ILE A 34 -19.59 -3.36 3.45
N TRP A 35 -18.64 -3.60 2.54
CA TRP A 35 -17.34 -2.90 2.57
C TRP A 35 -17.46 -1.38 2.44
N LYS A 36 -18.42 -0.87 1.64
CA LYS A 36 -18.65 0.57 1.48
C LYS A 36 -19.02 1.24 2.80
N GLN A 37 -19.96 0.63 3.53
CA GLN A 37 -20.38 1.12 4.85
C GLN A 37 -19.23 1.12 5.86
N VAL A 38 -18.41 0.05 5.86
CA VAL A 38 -17.22 -0.02 6.72
C VAL A 38 -16.23 1.08 6.35
N LEU A 39 -16.03 1.31 5.06
CA LEU A 39 -15.11 2.34 4.57
C LEU A 39 -15.59 3.74 4.95
N GLU A 40 -16.85 4.08 4.68
CA GLU A 40 -17.48 5.36 5.07
C GLU A 40 -17.30 5.64 6.57
N LEU A 41 -17.55 4.63 7.43
CA LEU A 41 -17.34 4.75 8.88
C LEU A 41 -15.88 5.01 9.26
N THR A 42 -14.93 4.40 8.54
CA THR A 42 -13.50 4.61 8.82
C THR A 42 -12.96 5.93 8.27
N LEU A 43 -13.50 6.41 7.15
CA LEU A 43 -13.12 7.68 6.54
C LEU A 43 -13.73 8.85 7.30
N GLY A 44 -15.05 8.85 7.49
CA GLY A 44 -15.80 9.91 8.17
C GLY A 44 -15.67 9.90 9.70
N GLY A 45 -15.34 8.75 10.30
CA GLY A 45 -15.29 8.61 11.75
C GLY A 45 -16.69 8.64 12.40
N PRO A 46 -16.83 8.19 13.67
CA PRO A 46 -18.14 8.04 14.31
C PRO A 46 -18.90 9.36 14.52
N SER A 47 -18.21 10.51 14.55
CA SER A 47 -18.84 11.82 14.69
C SER A 47 -18.82 12.66 13.41
N GLY A 48 -18.36 12.09 12.29
CA GLY A 48 -18.21 12.80 11.02
C GLY A 48 -16.99 13.72 10.96
N LYS A 49 -16.08 13.67 11.95
CA LYS A 49 -14.89 14.53 12.02
C LYS A 49 -13.63 13.89 11.43
N GLY A 50 -13.77 12.79 10.71
CA GLY A 50 -12.71 12.09 10.02
C GLY A 50 -11.54 11.73 10.95
N ALA A 51 -10.33 12.19 10.61
CA ALA A 51 -9.12 11.87 11.34
C ALA A 51 -9.17 12.29 12.83
N ALA A 52 -9.86 13.38 13.15
CA ALA A 52 -9.95 13.88 14.52
C ALA A 52 -10.64 12.87 15.47
N ASP A 53 -11.52 12.01 14.97
CA ASP A 53 -12.21 10.99 15.77
C ASP A 53 -11.32 9.85 16.26
N PHE A 54 -10.18 9.64 15.60
CA PHE A 54 -9.23 8.58 15.94
C PHE A 54 -8.15 9.09 16.91
N GLY A 55 -8.13 10.41 17.16
CA GLY A 55 -7.44 11.06 18.29
C GLY A 55 -5.94 10.76 18.39
N SER A 56 -5.43 10.85 19.62
CA SER A 56 -4.01 10.66 19.94
C SER A 56 -3.58 9.19 20.00
N SER A 57 -4.50 8.22 19.97
CA SER A 57 -4.16 6.80 20.05
C SER A 57 -3.56 6.28 18.74
N SER A 58 -2.25 6.02 18.76
CA SER A 58 -1.52 5.45 17.62
C SER A 58 -2.08 4.10 17.17
N HIS A 59 -2.52 3.26 18.11
CA HIS A 59 -3.15 1.98 17.81
C HIS A 59 -4.49 2.15 17.08
N LEU A 60 -5.29 3.15 17.47
CA LEU A 60 -6.58 3.42 16.84
C LEU A 60 -6.38 3.98 15.42
N ARG A 61 -5.44 4.90 15.23
CA ARG A 61 -5.06 5.42 13.89
C ARG A 61 -4.50 4.32 12.99
N LYS A 62 -3.63 3.45 13.52
CA LYS A 62 -3.14 2.26 12.81
C LYS A 62 -4.29 1.34 12.37
N LEU A 63 -5.25 1.07 13.26
CA LEU A 63 -6.40 0.21 12.94
C LEU A 63 -7.27 0.84 11.86
N ARG A 64 -7.53 2.15 11.92
CA ARG A 64 -8.24 2.89 10.86
C ARG A 64 -7.58 2.64 9.50
N VAL A 65 -6.30 2.95 9.39
CA VAL A 65 -5.48 2.74 8.18
C VAL A 65 -5.58 1.29 7.68
N ALA A 66 -5.45 0.33 8.60
CA ALA A 66 -5.47 -1.10 8.26
C ALA A 66 -6.85 -1.62 7.81
N VAL A 67 -7.93 -1.07 8.37
CA VAL A 67 -9.32 -1.41 8.02
C VAL A 67 -9.70 -0.76 6.69
N SER A 68 -9.44 0.54 6.51
CA SER A 68 -9.75 1.26 5.26
C SER A 68 -9.02 0.63 4.06
N CYS A 69 -7.73 0.30 4.21
CA CYS A 69 -6.99 -0.41 3.16
C CYS A 69 -7.65 -1.75 2.78
N ARG A 70 -8.04 -2.56 3.77
CA ARG A 70 -8.67 -3.86 3.50
C ARG A 70 -10.05 -3.70 2.88
N ALA A 71 -10.84 -2.72 3.31
CA ALA A 71 -12.13 -2.41 2.71
C ALA A 71 -11.95 -1.97 1.25
N GLY A 72 -11.00 -1.08 0.94
CA GLY A 72 -10.67 -0.69 -0.44
C GLY A 72 -10.20 -1.87 -1.31
N GLN A 73 -9.49 -2.83 -0.73
CA GLN A 73 -9.13 -4.08 -1.42
C GLN A 73 -10.36 -4.95 -1.76
N VAL A 74 -11.49 -4.80 -1.08
CA VAL A 74 -12.74 -5.47 -1.47
C VAL A 74 -13.33 -4.82 -2.73
N ALA A 75 -13.10 -3.53 -2.97
CA ALA A 75 -13.53 -2.88 -4.21
C ALA A 75 -12.80 -3.46 -5.44
N LEU A 76 -11.50 -3.75 -5.30
CA LEU A 76 -10.64 -4.21 -6.41
C LEU A 76 -10.63 -5.73 -6.56
N PRO A 77 -10.61 -6.29 -7.79
CA PRO A 77 -10.52 -7.74 -7.99
C PRO A 77 -9.28 -8.35 -7.30
N PRO A 78 -9.36 -9.58 -6.80
CA PRO A 78 -8.24 -10.24 -6.14
C PRO A 78 -7.21 -10.70 -7.18
N ARG A 79 -6.35 -9.77 -7.62
CA ARG A 79 -5.26 -10.04 -8.56
C ARG A 79 -3.91 -9.55 -8.03
N LEU A 80 -2.86 -10.00 -8.69
CA LEU A 80 -1.54 -9.38 -8.61
C LEU A 80 -1.37 -8.50 -9.86
N ALA A 81 -0.61 -7.41 -9.73
CA ALA A 81 -0.30 -6.54 -10.86
C ALA A 81 0.45 -7.33 -11.95
N PRO A 82 -0.12 -7.50 -13.16
CA PRO A 82 0.55 -8.23 -14.24
C PRO A 82 1.77 -7.46 -14.79
N TRP A 83 1.74 -6.13 -14.68
CA TRP A 83 2.80 -5.21 -15.11
C TRP A 83 4.00 -5.15 -14.15
N ARG A 84 3.95 -5.82 -13.00
CA ARG A 84 5.01 -5.76 -11.99
C ARG A 84 6.34 -6.30 -12.54
N TYR A 85 7.44 -5.77 -12.03
CA TYR A 85 8.78 -6.26 -12.33
C TYR A 85 9.05 -7.61 -11.65
N GLU A 86 9.33 -8.66 -12.44
CA GLU A 86 9.68 -9.99 -11.95
C GLU A 86 11.16 -10.30 -12.16
N ARG A 87 11.96 -10.13 -11.10
CA ARG A 87 13.40 -10.47 -11.14
C ARG A 87 13.67 -11.99 -11.24
N GLY A 88 12.76 -12.83 -10.72
CA GLY A 88 13.07 -14.21 -10.32
C GLY A 88 12.38 -15.36 -11.08
N ALA A 89 11.27 -15.14 -11.79
CA ALA A 89 10.60 -16.21 -12.54
C ALA A 89 11.40 -16.64 -13.79
N ARG A 90 12.15 -15.69 -14.38
CA ARG A 90 13.00 -15.92 -15.55
C ARG A 90 14.16 -16.88 -15.26
N SER A 91 14.84 -16.73 -14.12
CA SER A 91 15.96 -17.62 -13.78
C SER A 91 15.51 -18.99 -13.28
N LEU A 92 14.39 -19.10 -12.55
CA LEU A 92 13.90 -20.40 -12.08
C LEU A 92 13.46 -21.32 -13.22
N LEU A 93 12.72 -20.81 -14.21
CA LEU A 93 12.31 -21.60 -15.37
C LEU A 93 13.52 -21.99 -16.24
N VAL A 94 14.47 -21.07 -16.42
CA VAL A 94 15.73 -21.35 -17.13
C VAL A 94 16.57 -22.40 -16.39
N ASN A 95 16.73 -22.26 -15.08
CA ASN A 95 17.47 -23.22 -14.25
C ASN A 95 16.74 -24.57 -14.21
N PHE A 96 15.41 -24.59 -14.22
CA PHE A 96 14.61 -25.83 -14.24
C PHE A 96 14.71 -26.54 -15.59
N ALA A 97 14.63 -25.81 -16.71
CA ALA A 97 14.82 -26.35 -18.05
C ALA A 97 16.26 -26.89 -18.25
N GLN A 98 17.26 -26.21 -17.69
CA GLN A 98 18.65 -26.66 -17.69
C GLN A 98 18.87 -27.89 -16.78
N ALA A 99 18.18 -27.98 -15.64
CA ALA A 99 18.32 -29.07 -14.68
C ALA A 99 17.58 -30.36 -15.08
N THR A 100 16.48 -30.28 -15.84
CA THR A 100 15.70 -31.45 -16.27
C THR A 100 16.14 -32.04 -17.62
N GLY A 101 17.21 -31.51 -18.22
CA GLY A 101 17.79 -32.07 -19.45
C GLY A 101 16.83 -32.05 -20.65
N GLY A 102 15.95 -31.06 -20.73
CA GLY A 102 14.91 -30.98 -21.76
C GLY A 102 15.49 -30.92 -23.17
N CYS A 103 15.37 -32.03 -23.90
CA CYS A 103 15.48 -32.09 -25.35
C CYS A 103 14.26 -31.42 -25.98
N GLN A 104 14.37 -30.14 -26.37
CA GLN A 104 13.60 -29.51 -27.46
C GLN A 104 14.15 -28.10 -27.76
N SER A 105 14.52 -27.90 -29.03
CA SER A 105 14.67 -26.66 -29.81
C SER A 105 14.77 -25.32 -29.08
N GLN A 106 15.86 -24.58 -29.37
CA GLN A 106 15.94 -23.13 -29.18
C GLN A 106 14.66 -22.45 -29.70
N PRO A 107 13.99 -21.61 -28.90
CA PRO A 107 13.49 -20.35 -29.40
C PRO A 107 14.66 -19.37 -29.37
N GLU A 108 14.97 -18.83 -30.53
CA GLU A 108 15.71 -17.58 -30.68
C GLU A 108 15.28 -16.60 -29.60
N ALA A 109 16.24 -16.11 -28.79
CA ALA A 109 15.95 -15.21 -27.70
C ALA A 109 15.25 -13.97 -28.24
N PRO A 110 14.00 -13.65 -27.81
CA PRO A 110 13.48 -12.35 -28.11
C PRO A 110 14.29 -11.33 -27.29
N ALA A 111 14.63 -10.23 -27.93
CA ALA A 111 15.00 -8.97 -27.28
C ALA A 111 13.97 -8.64 -26.17
N PRO A 112 14.25 -7.73 -25.21
CA PRO A 112 13.36 -7.53 -24.07
C PRO A 112 12.05 -6.88 -24.52
N GLU A 113 11.11 -7.69 -24.98
CA GLU A 113 9.71 -7.36 -25.13
C GLU A 113 9.16 -7.26 -23.71
N GLY A 114 9.22 -6.05 -23.18
CA GLY A 114 8.44 -5.68 -22.01
C GLY A 114 6.97 -5.85 -22.33
N VAL A 115 6.28 -6.63 -21.49
CA VAL A 115 4.91 -6.37 -21.03
C VAL A 115 3.96 -5.78 -22.09
N ALA A 116 3.52 -6.57 -23.07
CA ALA A 116 2.51 -6.10 -24.04
C ALA A 116 1.26 -6.99 -24.13
N ALA A 117 1.22 -8.17 -23.48
CA ALA A 117 0.15 -9.15 -23.69
C ALA A 117 -0.88 -9.24 -22.55
N ALA A 118 -0.81 -8.37 -21.54
CA ALA A 118 -1.74 -8.40 -20.39
C ALA A 118 -2.34 -7.03 -20.04
N ASP A 119 -2.14 -6.03 -20.89
CA ASP A 119 -2.60 -4.66 -20.63
C ASP A 119 -4.11 -4.47 -20.91
N GLU A 120 -4.75 -5.37 -21.67
CA GLU A 120 -6.13 -5.13 -22.14
C GLU A 120 -7.23 -5.34 -21.08
N GLU A 121 -6.97 -6.03 -19.95
CA GLU A 121 -7.96 -6.22 -18.87
C GLU A 121 -7.76 -5.28 -17.66
N ALA A 122 -6.76 -4.40 -17.69
CA ALA A 122 -6.40 -3.57 -16.53
C ALA A 122 -6.97 -2.15 -16.58
N ASP A 123 -7.67 -1.76 -17.65
CA ASP A 123 -8.21 -0.41 -17.88
C ASP A 123 -9.57 -0.13 -17.21
N GLU A 124 -10.01 -0.98 -16.28
CA GLU A 124 -11.10 -0.57 -15.38
C GLU A 124 -10.59 0.54 -14.44
N ASP A 125 -11.10 1.76 -14.64
CA ASP A 125 -10.91 2.87 -13.71
C ASP A 125 -11.21 2.41 -12.28
N ALA A 126 -10.29 2.70 -11.36
CA ALA A 126 -10.51 2.36 -9.97
C ALA A 126 -11.72 3.13 -9.43
N PRO A 127 -12.57 2.50 -8.60
CA PRO A 127 -13.66 3.22 -7.97
C PRO A 127 -13.15 4.41 -7.14
N GLU A 128 -13.89 5.51 -7.10
CA GLU A 128 -13.59 6.71 -6.29
C GLU A 128 -13.20 6.37 -4.84
N GLN A 129 -13.84 5.35 -4.24
CA GLN A 129 -13.53 4.88 -2.89
C GLN A 129 -12.09 4.37 -2.73
N VAL A 130 -11.48 3.86 -3.80
CA VAL A 130 -10.09 3.41 -3.81
C VAL A 130 -9.15 4.62 -3.76
N GLU A 131 -9.48 5.70 -4.47
CA GLU A 131 -8.74 6.97 -4.41
C GLU A 131 -8.77 7.56 -2.99
N GLU A 132 -9.94 7.59 -2.35
CA GLU A 132 -10.06 8.03 -0.94
C GLU A 132 -9.19 7.19 0.02
N VAL A 133 -9.13 5.87 -0.21
CA VAL A 133 -8.25 4.98 0.56
C VAL A 133 -6.78 5.29 0.30
N VAL A 134 -6.39 5.52 -0.96
CA VAL A 134 -5.03 5.92 -1.32
C VAL A 134 -4.65 7.24 -0.65
N GLU A 135 -5.52 8.24 -0.68
CA GLU A 135 -5.28 9.55 -0.03
C GLU A 135 -5.12 9.41 1.49
N LEU A 136 -5.95 8.59 2.14
CA LEU A 136 -5.81 8.27 3.56
C LEU A 136 -4.45 7.62 3.84
N LEU A 137 -4.03 6.67 3.00
CA LEU A 137 -2.75 5.96 3.16
C LEU A 137 -1.56 6.89 2.96
N LEU A 138 -1.57 7.72 1.92
CA LEU A 138 -0.53 8.72 1.64
C LEU A 138 -0.40 9.73 2.78
N SER A 139 -1.53 10.22 3.29
CA SER A 139 -1.55 11.12 4.45
C SER A 139 -0.97 10.46 5.71
N ALA A 140 -1.26 9.17 5.92
CA ALA A 140 -0.77 8.42 7.08
C ALA A 140 0.72 8.04 7.03
N LEU A 141 1.40 8.26 5.89
CA LEU A 141 2.86 8.10 5.81
C LEU A 141 3.60 9.14 6.67
N SER A 142 3.01 10.30 6.93
CA SER A 142 3.62 11.36 7.75
C SER A 142 3.15 11.34 9.21
N ASP A 143 2.46 10.27 9.64
CA ASP A 143 1.96 10.15 11.02
C ASP A 143 3.10 10.21 12.04
N ALA A 144 2.84 10.78 13.22
CA ALA A 144 3.80 10.89 14.30
C ALA A 144 4.36 9.53 14.76
N ASP A 145 3.51 8.50 14.75
CA ASP A 145 3.84 7.18 15.26
C ASP A 145 4.26 6.21 14.14
N THR A 146 5.45 5.61 14.28
CA THR A 146 6.02 4.68 13.29
C THR A 146 5.10 3.49 12.98
N VAL A 147 4.32 3.03 13.96
CA VAL A 147 3.38 1.91 13.78
C VAL A 147 2.26 2.25 12.80
N VAL A 148 1.88 3.53 12.68
CA VAL A 148 0.88 4.02 11.72
C VAL A 148 1.54 4.16 10.36
N ARG A 149 2.71 4.79 10.28
CA ARG A 149 3.49 4.94 9.02
C ARG A 149 3.74 3.59 8.34
N TRP A 150 4.13 2.59 9.12
CA TRP A 150 4.35 1.23 8.62
C TRP A 150 3.06 0.55 8.13
N ALA A 151 1.94 0.75 8.84
CA ALA A 151 0.65 0.23 8.41
C ALA A 151 0.20 0.89 7.09
N ALA A 152 0.45 2.19 6.94
CA ALA A 152 0.17 2.95 5.72
C ALA A 152 1.01 2.47 4.54
N ALA A 153 2.33 2.37 4.70
CA ALA A 153 3.24 1.84 3.68
C ALA A 153 2.85 0.43 3.20
N LYS A 154 2.47 -0.44 4.15
CA LYS A 154 1.95 -1.78 3.81
C LYS A 154 0.63 -1.74 3.08
N GLY A 155 -0.22 -0.77 3.41
CA GLY A 155 -1.47 -0.53 2.72
C GLY A 155 -1.25 -0.11 1.28
N ILE A 156 -0.34 0.84 1.04
CA ILE A 156 0.06 1.29 -0.30
C ILE A 156 0.54 0.10 -1.14
N GLY A 157 1.54 -0.64 -0.68
CA GLY A 157 2.02 -1.81 -1.44
C GLY A 157 0.93 -2.88 -1.67
N ARG A 158 -0.08 -2.98 -0.81
CA ARG A 158 -1.20 -3.92 -0.97
C ARG A 158 -2.25 -3.47 -1.98
N ILE A 159 -2.59 -2.18 -1.97
CA ILE A 159 -3.61 -1.62 -2.85
C ILE A 159 -3.05 -1.42 -4.25
N THR A 160 -1.83 -0.86 -4.37
CA THR A 160 -1.13 -0.64 -5.65
C THR A 160 -0.92 -1.94 -6.43
N ASN A 161 -0.71 -3.06 -5.73
CA ASN A 161 -0.57 -4.39 -6.37
C ASN A 161 -1.86 -4.92 -7.03
N ARG A 162 -2.96 -4.17 -6.97
CA ARG A 162 -4.25 -4.50 -7.59
C ARG A 162 -4.72 -3.45 -8.60
N LEU A 163 -3.94 -2.39 -8.80
CA LEU A 163 -4.27 -1.28 -9.70
C LEU A 163 -3.76 -1.55 -11.13
N SER A 164 -4.26 -0.77 -12.07
CA SER A 164 -3.63 -0.60 -13.38
C SER A 164 -2.22 -0.04 -13.23
N LYS A 165 -1.42 -0.15 -14.30
CA LYS A 165 -0.05 0.38 -14.30
C LYS A 165 -0.07 1.90 -14.14
N ASP A 166 -0.95 2.57 -14.88
CA ASP A 166 -1.04 4.03 -14.89
C ASP A 166 -1.48 4.59 -13.55
N PHE A 167 -2.48 3.98 -12.91
CA PHE A 167 -2.90 4.45 -11.60
C PHE A 167 -1.85 4.13 -10.53
N ALA A 168 -1.17 2.98 -10.61
CA ALA A 168 -0.05 2.68 -9.72
C ALA A 168 1.11 3.68 -9.84
N ASP A 169 1.36 4.17 -11.05
CA ASP A 169 2.37 5.18 -11.34
C ASP A 169 1.97 6.54 -10.76
N GLN A 170 0.70 6.94 -10.87
CA GLN A 170 0.17 8.13 -10.17
C GLN A 170 0.32 8.03 -8.65
N VAL A 171 0.06 6.85 -8.06
CA VAL A 171 0.29 6.63 -6.61
C VAL A 171 1.76 6.86 -6.25
N LEU A 172 2.70 6.43 -7.10
CA LEU A 172 4.12 6.68 -6.90
C LEU A 172 4.44 8.17 -7.01
N GLU A 173 3.91 8.88 -8.00
CA GLU A 173 4.10 10.32 -8.17
C GLU A 173 3.62 11.10 -6.94
N PHE A 174 2.40 10.87 -6.48
CA PHE A 174 1.88 11.51 -5.26
C PHE A 174 2.66 11.14 -4.00
N LEU A 175 3.19 9.91 -3.91
CA LEU A 175 4.06 9.51 -2.80
C LEU A 175 5.36 10.32 -2.81
N LEU A 176 5.99 10.48 -3.99
CA LEU A 176 7.23 11.23 -4.14
C LEU A 176 7.02 12.70 -3.81
N GLU A 177 5.99 13.32 -4.39
CA GLU A 177 5.62 14.72 -4.15
C GLU A 177 5.30 15.01 -2.69
N ARG A 178 4.63 14.07 -2.00
CA ARG A 178 4.19 14.29 -0.61
C ARG A 178 5.26 14.00 0.43
N CYS A 179 6.14 13.03 0.19
CA CYS A 179 7.09 12.57 1.21
C CYS A 179 8.52 13.08 1.00
N PHE A 180 8.92 13.39 -0.24
CA PHE A 180 10.30 13.66 -0.60
C PHE A 180 10.49 15.09 -1.10
N THR A 181 10.09 16.06 -0.28
CA THR A 181 10.40 17.47 -0.51
C THR A 181 11.28 18.03 0.59
N PHE A 182 12.05 19.07 0.26
CA PHE A 182 12.93 19.74 1.23
C PHE A 182 12.17 20.35 2.42
N ARG A 183 10.86 20.62 2.27
CA ARG A 183 10.03 21.24 3.32
C ARG A 183 9.35 20.22 4.23
N GLU A 184 9.46 18.94 3.90
CA GLU A 184 8.80 17.86 4.64
C GLU A 184 9.57 17.43 5.88
N THR A 185 8.84 16.77 6.79
CA THR A 185 9.38 16.31 8.07
C THR A 185 10.17 15.00 7.94
N ASP A 186 11.07 14.74 8.89
CA ASP A 186 11.74 13.45 9.07
C ASP A 186 10.76 12.26 9.06
N LYS A 187 9.58 12.43 9.65
CA LYS A 187 8.49 11.43 9.65
C LYS A 187 7.97 11.14 8.26
N ALA A 188 7.76 12.16 7.43
CA ALA A 188 7.29 12.03 6.05
C ALA A 188 8.34 11.30 5.20
N TRP A 189 9.61 11.70 5.30
CA TRP A 189 10.73 11.02 4.64
C TRP A 189 10.83 9.55 5.06
N HIS A 190 10.75 9.28 6.37
CA HIS A 190 10.74 7.91 6.90
C HIS A 190 9.55 7.09 6.38
N GLY A 191 8.34 7.66 6.35
CA GLY A 191 7.15 7.02 5.78
C GLY A 191 7.28 6.73 4.30
N GLY A 192 7.76 7.70 3.53
CA GLY A 192 8.06 7.56 2.10
C GLY A 192 9.03 6.42 1.83
N CYS A 193 10.13 6.33 2.59
CA CYS A 193 11.10 5.23 2.46
C CYS A 193 10.46 3.86 2.76
N LEU A 194 9.62 3.74 3.79
CA LEU A 194 8.89 2.50 4.08
C LEU A 194 7.96 2.11 2.92
N ALA A 195 7.29 3.08 2.31
CA ALA A 195 6.38 2.84 1.20
C ALA A 195 7.13 2.44 -0.08
N LEU A 196 8.24 3.13 -0.41
CA LEU A 196 9.13 2.72 -1.51
C LEU A 196 9.68 1.30 -1.30
N ALA A 197 10.03 0.93 -0.07
CA ALA A 197 10.47 -0.42 0.25
C ALA A 197 9.34 -1.46 0.02
N GLU A 198 8.10 -1.16 0.42
CA GLU A 198 6.95 -2.04 0.15
C GLU A 198 6.63 -2.16 -1.35
N LEU A 199 6.74 -1.08 -2.12
CA LEU A 199 6.57 -1.10 -3.59
C LEU A 199 7.68 -1.93 -4.25
N THR A 200 8.94 -1.68 -3.89
CA THR A 200 10.12 -2.38 -4.43
C THR A 200 10.05 -3.89 -4.16
N ARG A 201 9.77 -4.28 -2.91
CA ARG A 201 9.69 -5.70 -2.52
C ARG A 201 8.60 -6.48 -3.28
N ARG A 202 7.61 -5.79 -3.83
CA ARG A 202 6.50 -6.37 -4.60
C ARG A 202 6.68 -6.27 -6.11
N GLY A 203 7.79 -5.69 -6.57
CA GLY A 203 8.03 -5.44 -8.00
C GLY A 203 7.19 -4.30 -8.58
N LEU A 204 6.58 -3.46 -7.73
CA LEU A 204 5.70 -2.37 -8.17
C LEU A 204 6.47 -1.09 -8.48
N LEU A 205 7.72 -0.99 -8.03
CA LEU A 205 8.64 0.05 -8.47
C LEU A 205 9.37 -0.45 -9.72
N LEU A 206 8.96 0.04 -10.89
CA LEU A 206 9.53 -0.37 -12.17
C LEU A 206 10.96 0.18 -12.37
N PRO A 207 11.83 -0.53 -13.13
CA PRO A 207 13.20 -0.10 -13.38
C PRO A 207 13.33 1.34 -13.90
N ASP A 208 12.40 1.78 -14.76
CA ASP A 208 12.42 3.11 -15.37
C ASP A 208 12.22 4.26 -14.36
N ARG A 209 11.64 3.96 -13.19
CA ARG A 209 11.48 4.91 -12.08
C ARG A 209 12.69 4.96 -11.15
N LEU A 210 13.63 4.01 -11.25
CA LEU A 210 14.82 3.97 -10.38
C LEU A 210 15.73 5.20 -10.50
N PRO A 211 15.99 5.79 -11.69
CA PRO A 211 16.78 7.01 -11.80
C PRO A 211 16.21 8.19 -11.00
N THR A 212 14.87 8.25 -10.83
CA THR A 212 14.19 9.27 -10.02
C THR A 212 14.22 8.92 -8.53
N VAL A 213 13.98 7.64 -8.18
CA VAL A 213 13.84 7.22 -6.79
C VAL A 213 15.18 7.09 -6.05
N ILE A 214 16.22 6.57 -6.71
CA ILE A 214 17.53 6.31 -6.06
C ILE A 214 18.13 7.59 -5.44
N PRO A 215 18.19 8.74 -6.14
CA PRO A 215 18.69 9.98 -5.54
C PRO A 215 17.96 10.39 -4.27
N LEU A 216 16.64 10.21 -4.23
CA LEU A 216 15.81 10.55 -3.06
C LEU A 216 16.11 9.62 -1.87
N VAL A 217 16.29 8.33 -2.11
CA VAL A 217 16.69 7.37 -1.06
C VAL A 217 18.10 7.67 -0.56
N CYS A 218 19.03 8.05 -1.43
CA CYS A 218 20.37 8.50 -1.02
C CYS A 218 20.30 9.79 -0.18
N GLN A 219 19.42 10.73 -0.54
CA GLN A 219 19.18 11.92 0.27
C GLN A 219 18.59 11.57 1.64
N ALA A 220 17.68 10.60 1.71
CA ALA A 220 17.05 10.16 2.96
C ALA A 220 18.08 9.67 4.01
N LEU A 221 19.22 9.11 3.58
CA LEU A 221 20.31 8.71 4.49
C LEU A 221 20.89 9.87 5.30
N HIS A 222 20.78 11.11 4.81
CA HIS A 222 21.24 12.30 5.54
C HIS A 222 20.28 12.72 6.66
N PHE A 223 19.04 12.23 6.65
CA PHE A 223 18.03 12.49 7.68
C PHE A 223 18.00 11.41 8.78
N GLU A 224 18.87 10.41 8.71
CA GLU A 224 18.97 9.38 9.74
C GLU A 224 19.55 9.97 11.03
N GLN A 225 18.65 10.34 11.94
CA GLN A 225 19.03 10.71 13.30
C GLN A 225 19.67 9.49 13.98
N VAL A 226 20.91 9.64 14.44
CA VAL A 226 21.56 8.69 15.33
C VAL A 226 20.70 8.61 16.59
N SER A 227 19.81 7.62 16.66
CA SER A 227 19.01 7.35 17.84
C SER A 227 19.97 6.78 18.89
N GLY A 228 20.54 7.67 19.71
CA GLY A 228 21.26 7.29 20.92
C GLY A 228 20.30 6.52 21.82
N ASN A 229 20.72 5.33 22.26
CA ASN A 229 20.01 4.54 23.26
C ASN A 229 19.65 5.41 24.48
N HIS A 230 18.35 5.52 24.77
CA HIS A 230 17.82 5.96 26.06
C HIS A 230 16.88 4.88 26.60
#